data_AF-A0A7S0P5B6-F1
#
_entry.id   AF-A0A7S0P5B6-F1
#
_cell.length_a   1.000
_cell.length_b   1.000
_cell.length_c   1.000
_cell.angle_alpha   90.00
_cell.angle_beta   90.00
_cell.angle_gamma   90.00
#
_symmetry.space_group_name_H-M   'P 1'
#
loop_
_entity.id
_entity.type
_entity.pdbx_description
1 polymer ?
#
loop_
_entity_poly.entity_id
_entity_poly.type
_entity_poly.pdbx_seq_one_letter_code
_entity_poly.pdbx_strand_id
1 'polypeptide(L)'
;SAIEDQLQDGVPEVLRDLRAAGVKVWMLTGDKVGTAMNIARACNILPPEAQVIELTVDTFPVLGRLATSEMLEVQTSLSELLDRVKIDELALSRAMARTVRKARSKASEAPLAV
;
A
#
# COMPACT_ATOMS: atom_id res chain seq x y z
N SER A 1 8.24 26.21 4.84
CA SER A 1 8.89 25.06 4.21
C SER A 1 8.08 23.83 4.57
N ALA A 2 7.49 23.14 3.59
CA ALA A 2 6.89 21.83 3.86
C ALA A 2 8.04 20.82 3.95
N ILE A 3 8.15 20.11 5.06
CA ILE A 3 9.09 19.00 5.20
C ILE A 3 8.47 17.85 4.40
N GLU A 4 9.12 17.42 3.32
CA GLU A 4 8.72 16.22 2.60
C GLU A 4 9.16 14.99 3.41
N ASP A 5 8.22 14.10 3.74
CA ASP A 5 8.54 12.82 4.33
C ASP A 5 9.31 11.98 3.31
N GLN A 6 10.60 11.76 3.61
CA GLN A 6 11.44 10.94 2.75
C GLN A 6 11.06 9.47 2.89
N LEU A 7 10.68 8.87 1.76
CA LEU A 7 10.51 7.43 1.67
C LEU A 7 11.86 6.73 1.74
N GLN A 8 11.88 5.51 2.27
CA GLN A 8 13.06 4.67 2.15
C GLN A 8 13.34 4.34 0.67
N ASP A 9 14.62 4.19 0.35
CA ASP A 9 15.08 3.85 -0.99
C ASP A 9 14.40 2.59 -1.53
N GLY A 10 13.85 2.69 -2.74
CA GLY A 10 13.25 1.54 -3.44
C GLY A 10 11.80 1.24 -3.09
N VAL A 11 11.21 1.91 -2.11
CA VAL A 11 9.80 1.69 -1.70
C VAL A 11 8.83 1.86 -2.88
N PRO A 12 8.86 2.96 -3.66
CA PRO A 12 7.95 3.13 -4.79
C PRO A 12 8.08 2.03 -5.84
N GLU A 13 9.30 1.58 -6.15
CA GLU A 13 9.52 0.54 -7.16
C GLU A 13 9.04 -0.84 -6.71
N VAL A 14 9.29 -1.20 -5.46
CA VAL A 14 8.79 -2.47 -4.90
C VAL A 14 7.27 -2.50 -4.92
N LEU A 15 6.63 -1.42 -4.48
CA LEU A 15 5.16 -1.32 -4.47
C LEU A 15 4.56 -1.35 -5.88
N ARG A 16 5.22 -0.70 -6.84
CA ARG A 16 4.84 -0.80 -8.26
C ARG A 16 4.95 -2.24 -8.76
N ASP A 17 6.06 -2.92 -8.47
CA ASP A 17 6.29 -4.28 -8.96
C ASP A 17 5.29 -5.26 -8.31
N LEU A 18 5.02 -5.14 -7.01
CA LEU A 18 3.98 -5.91 -6.29
C LEU A 18 2.60 -5.72 -6.90
N ARG A 19 2.21 -4.47 -7.20
CA ARG A 19 0.92 -4.19 -7.83
C ARG A 19 0.84 -4.71 -9.28
N ALA A 20 1.92 -4.58 -10.05
CA ALA A 20 2.01 -5.16 -11.40
C ALA A 20 1.92 -6.70 -11.38
N ALA A 21 2.23 -7.29 -10.23
CA ALA A 21 2.05 -8.70 -9.92
C ALA A 21 0.64 -9.09 -9.45
N GLY A 22 -0.28 -8.14 -9.36
CA GLY A 22 -1.62 -8.38 -8.82
C GLY A 22 -1.69 -8.44 -7.29
N VAL A 23 -0.61 -8.10 -6.58
CA VAL A 23 -0.63 -8.02 -5.11
C VAL A 23 -1.33 -6.76 -4.67
N LYS A 24 -2.29 -6.92 -3.75
CA LYS A 24 -2.96 -5.81 -3.10
C LYS A 24 -2.13 -5.29 -1.94
N VAL A 25 -1.81 -4.00 -1.99
CA VAL A 25 -1.06 -3.33 -0.92
C VAL A 25 -2.04 -2.56 -0.05
N TRP A 26 -1.91 -2.75 1.27
CA TRP A 26 -2.67 -2.06 2.30
C TRP A 26 -1.71 -1.26 3.16
N MET A 27 -2.09 -0.02 3.46
CA MET A 27 -1.39 0.81 4.43
C MET A 27 -2.26 0.94 5.67
N LEU A 28 -1.81 0.34 6.78
CA LEU A 28 -2.38 0.58 8.10
C LEU A 28 -1.43 1.53 8.84
N THR A 29 -1.94 2.68 9.25
CA THR A 29 -1.16 3.69 9.96
C THR A 29 -2.01 4.37 11.03
N GLY A 30 -1.35 4.81 12.11
CA GLY A 30 -1.95 5.66 13.15
C GLY A 30 -1.69 7.16 12.91
N ASP A 31 -1.11 7.52 11.76
CA ASP A 31 -0.86 8.92 11.39
C ASP A 31 -2.15 9.63 10.93
N LYS A 32 -2.11 10.96 10.88
CA LYS A 32 -3.21 11.76 10.38
C LYS A 32 -3.49 11.44 8.91
N VAL A 33 -4.76 11.53 8.51
CA VAL A 33 -5.23 11.24 7.15
C VAL A 33 -4.42 12.01 6.08
N GLY A 34 -4.14 13.29 6.31
CA GLY A 34 -3.36 14.10 5.38
C GLY A 34 -1.94 13.57 5.14
N THR A 35 -1.24 13.16 6.21
CA THR A 35 0.11 12.56 6.10
C THR A 35 0.04 11.22 5.38
N ALA A 36 -0.90 10.36 5.79
CA ALA A 36 -1.12 9.05 5.16
C ALA A 36 -1.39 9.17 3.65
N MET A 37 -2.21 10.15 3.23
CA MET A 37 -2.48 10.42 1.82
C MET A 37 -1.23 10.89 1.07
N ASN A 38 -0.43 11.76 1.68
CA ASN A 38 0.82 12.24 1.08
C ASN A 38 1.81 11.10 0.87
N ILE A 39 2.01 10.24 1.88
CA ILE A 39 2.85 9.04 1.78
C ILE A 39 2.30 8.10 0.71
N ALA A 40 1.00 7.81 0.72
CA ALA A 40 0.37 6.92 -0.24
C ALA A 40 0.53 7.40 -1.69
N ARG A 41 0.50 8.72 -1.92
CA ARG A 41 0.80 9.33 -3.24
C ARG A 41 2.28 9.26 -3.59
N ALA A 42 3.17 9.59 -2.65
CA ALA A 42 4.61 9.57 -2.86
C ALA A 42 5.13 8.17 -3.23
N CYS A 43 4.58 7.13 -2.59
CA CYS A 43 4.93 5.74 -2.90
C CYS A 43 4.03 5.11 -3.98
N ASN A 44 3.16 5.92 -4.58
CA ASN A 44 2.23 5.59 -5.65
C ASN A 44 1.25 4.46 -5.31
N ILE A 45 0.97 4.19 -4.02
CA ILE A 45 -0.15 3.33 -3.61
C ILE A 45 -1.48 3.97 -4.02
N LEU A 46 -1.57 5.29 -3.95
CA LEU A 46 -2.68 6.10 -4.40
C LEU A 46 -2.25 6.96 -5.61
N PRO A 47 -2.46 6.48 -6.86
CA PRO A 47 -2.16 7.25 -8.06
C PRO A 47 -2.93 8.58 -8.10
N PRO A 48 -2.39 9.63 -8.76
CA PRO A 48 -3.08 10.92 -8.90
C PRO A 48 -4.50 10.82 -9.49
N GLU A 49 -4.71 9.89 -10.41
CA GLU A 49 -5.97 9.63 -11.12
C GLU A 49 -6.95 8.74 -10.34
N ALA A 50 -6.56 8.21 -9.19
CA ALA A 50 -7.38 7.29 -8.42
C ALA A 50 -8.56 8.01 -7.75
N GLN A 51 -9.75 7.42 -7.85
CA GLN A 51 -10.89 7.85 -7.07
C GLN A 51 -10.68 7.46 -5.60
N VAL A 52 -10.76 8.44 -4.70
CA VAL A 52 -10.69 8.23 -3.25
C VAL A 52 -12.11 8.10 -2.70
N ILE A 53 -12.36 7.01 -1.98
CA ILE A 53 -13.57 6.83 -1.19
C ILE A 53 -13.18 6.99 0.27
N GLU A 54 -13.72 8.01 0.93
CA GLU A 54 -13.43 8.30 2.33
C GLU A 54 -14.58 7.83 3.22
N LEU A 55 -14.26 6.97 4.20
CA LEU A 55 -15.22 6.44 5.15
C LEU A 55 -14.86 6.97 6.54
N THR A 56 -15.52 8.04 6.97
CA THR A 56 -15.33 8.66 8.30
C THR A 56 -16.63 8.65 9.08
N VAL A 57 -16.52 8.80 10.40
CA VAL A 57 -17.69 8.97 11.28
C VAL A 57 -18.43 10.28 11.01
N ASP A 58 -17.75 11.30 10.47
CA ASP A 58 -18.36 12.59 10.14
C ASP A 58 -19.27 12.46 8.90
N THR A 59 -18.79 11.74 7.89
CA THR A 59 -19.56 11.48 6.66
C THR A 59 -20.60 10.36 6.87
N PHE A 60 -20.28 9.37 7.70
CA PHE A 60 -21.13 8.22 8.00
C PHE A 60 -21.26 8.03 9.52
N PRO A 61 -22.15 8.78 10.20
CA PRO A 61 -22.33 8.71 11.66
C PRO A 61 -22.76 7.34 12.20
N VAL A 62 -23.18 6.42 11.32
CA VAL A 62 -23.44 5.03 11.69
C VAL A 62 -22.16 4.32 12.13
N LEU A 63 -21.00 4.66 11.53
CA LEU A 63 -19.70 4.04 11.84
C LEU A 63 -19.29 4.27 13.30
N GLY A 64 -19.62 5.43 13.87
CA GLY A 64 -19.32 5.77 15.27
C GLY A 64 -20.19 5.04 16.29
N ARG A 65 -21.23 4.32 15.84
CA ARG A 65 -22.15 3.54 16.67
C ARG A 65 -21.99 2.04 16.51
N LEU A 66 -21.09 1.60 15.62
CA LEU A 66 -20.86 0.19 15.40
C LEU A 66 -20.23 -0.45 16.63
N ALA A 67 -20.86 -1.49 17.14
CA ALA A 67 -20.24 -2.40 18.08
C ALA A 67 -19.09 -3.16 17.39
N THR A 68 -18.13 -3.65 18.17
CA THR A 68 -16.99 -4.41 17.65
C THR A 68 -17.40 -5.59 16.77
N SER A 69 -18.54 -6.24 17.08
CA SER A 69 -19.11 -7.33 16.29
C SER A 69 -19.55 -6.89 14.89
N GLU A 70 -20.18 -5.72 14.77
CA GLU A 70 -20.64 -5.19 13.47
C GLU A 70 -19.45 -4.74 12.61
N MET A 71 -18.39 -4.22 13.25
CA MET A 71 -17.15 -3.87 12.55
C MET A 71 -16.41 -5.10 12.00
N LEU A 72 -16.52 -6.25 12.67
CA LEU A 72 -15.98 -7.52 12.20
C LEU A 72 -16.73 -8.05 10.97
N GLU A 73 -18.05 -7.85 10.89
CA GLU A 73 -18.85 -8.19 9.71
C GLU A 73 -18.47 -7.33 8.50
N VAL A 74 -18.26 -6.03 8.73
CA VAL A 74 -17.75 -5.10 7.71
C VAL A 74 -16.36 -5.54 7.23
N GLN A 75 -15.46 -5.90 8.16
CA GLN A 75 -14.13 -6.40 7.81
C GLN A 75 -14.20 -7.67 6.96
N THR A 76 -15.07 -8.62 7.32
CA THR A 76 -15.26 -9.88 6.59
C THR A 76 -15.79 -9.61 5.18
N SER A 77 -16.83 -8.78 5.07
CA SER A 77 -17.42 -8.38 3.79
C SER A 77 -16.40 -7.70 2.88
N LEU A 78 -15.56 -6.83 3.45
CA LEU A 78 -14.48 -6.18 2.71
C LEU A 78 -13.48 -7.22 2.22
N SER A 79 -13.04 -8.14 3.09
CA SER A 79 -12.12 -9.23 2.74
C SER A 79 -12.64 -10.07 1.57
N GLU A 80 -13.91 -10.48 1.59
CA GLU A 80 -14.52 -11.27 0.51
C GLU A 80 -14.57 -10.50 -0.82
N LEU A 81 -14.94 -9.23 -0.78
CA LEU A 81 -14.95 -8.37 -1.96
C LEU A 81 -13.54 -8.24 -2.54
N LEU A 82 -12.54 -8.27 -1.68
CA LEU A 82 -11.14 -8.22 -2.09
C LEU A 82 -10.63 -9.55 -2.62
N ASP A 83 -10.99 -10.69 -2.05
CA ASP A 83 -10.53 -12.00 -2.52
C ASP A 83 -11.03 -12.35 -3.94
N ARG A 84 -12.10 -11.68 -4.39
CA ARG A 84 -12.60 -11.81 -5.77
C ARG A 84 -11.67 -11.20 -6.82
N VAL A 85 -10.69 -10.41 -6.42
CA VAL A 85 -9.65 -9.90 -7.32
C VAL A 85 -8.52 -10.92 -7.37
N LYS A 86 -8.47 -11.68 -8.47
CA LYS A 86 -7.46 -12.72 -8.67
C LYS A 86 -6.06 -12.10 -8.73
N ILE A 87 -5.12 -12.69 -7.98
CA ILE A 87 -3.69 -12.42 -8.10
C ILE A 87 -3.18 -13.18 -9.33
N ASP A 88 -2.43 -12.51 -10.21
CA ASP A 88 -1.72 -13.17 -11.30
C ASP A 88 -0.40 -13.76 -10.75
N GLU A 89 -0.42 -15.05 -10.45
CA GLU A 89 0.71 -15.77 -9.85
C GLU A 89 1.99 -15.73 -10.72
N LEU A 90 1.84 -15.67 -12.04
CA LEU A 90 2.97 -15.54 -12.97
C LEU A 90 3.54 -14.12 -12.93
N ALA A 91 2.67 -13.11 -12.87
CA ALA A 91 3.09 -11.72 -12.68
C ALA A 91 3.79 -11.53 -11.32
N LEU A 92 3.28 -12.16 -10.27
CA LEU A 92 3.89 -12.23 -8.93
C LEU A 92 5.30 -12.80 -8.94
N SER A 93 5.47 -14.00 -9.51
CA SER A 93 6.78 -14.64 -9.60
C SER A 93 7.80 -13.74 -10.35
N ARG A 94 7.37 -13.10 -11.44
CA ARG A 94 8.21 -12.18 -12.22
C ARG A 94 8.55 -10.88 -11.48
N ALA A 95 7.62 -10.32 -10.72
CA ALA A 95 7.88 -9.13 -9.91
C ALA A 95 8.91 -9.44 -8.82
N MET A 96 8.69 -10.51 -8.04
CA MET A 96 9.62 -10.92 -7.00
C MET A 96 11.01 -11.21 -7.55
N ALA A 97 11.12 -11.92 -8.69
CA ALA A 97 12.42 -12.20 -9.32
C ALA A 97 13.15 -10.93 -9.79
N ARG A 98 12.43 -9.89 -10.22
CA ARG A 98 13.01 -8.58 -10.60
C ARG A 98 13.51 -7.82 -9.36
N THR A 99 12.69 -7.77 -8.31
CA THR A 99 13.07 -7.14 -7.04
C THR A 99 14.31 -7.79 -6.44
N VAL A 100 14.35 -9.14 -6.38
CA VAL A 100 15.49 -9.89 -5.85
C VAL A 100 16.76 -9.63 -6.68
N ARG A 101 16.69 -9.62 -8.02
CA ARG A 101 17.85 -9.28 -8.87
C ARG A 101 18.35 -7.86 -8.62
N LYS A 102 17.45 -6.86 -8.54
CA LYS A 102 17.81 -5.46 -8.33
C LYS A 102 18.41 -5.21 -6.93
N ALA A 103 17.89 -5.89 -5.90
CA ALA A 103 18.47 -5.88 -4.56
C ALA A 103 19.90 -6.49 -4.56
N ARG A 104 20.09 -7.59 -5.29
CA ARG A 104 21.41 -8.25 -5.42
C ARG A 104 22.43 -7.40 -6.17
N SER A 105 22.01 -6.69 -7.23
CA SER A 105 22.90 -5.79 -7.97
C SER A 105 23.29 -4.55 -7.15
N LYS A 106 22.35 -3.93 -6.43
CA LYS A 106 22.66 -2.82 -5.51
C LYS A 106 23.61 -3.24 -4.38
N ALA A 107 23.43 -4.44 -3.82
CA ALA A 107 24.33 -4.98 -2.80
C ALA A 107 25.75 -5.25 -3.34
N SER A 108 25.88 -5.52 -4.64
CA SER A 108 27.16 -5.70 -5.32
C SER A 108 27.88 -4.38 -5.63
N GLU A 109 27.15 -3.26 -5.67
CA GLU A 109 27.69 -1.91 -5.93
C GLU A 109 27.96 -1.11 -4.65
N ALA A 110 27.59 -1.66 -3.47
CA ALA A 110 27.90 -1.04 -2.20
C ALA A 110 29.42 -0.99 -2.00
N PRO A 111 30.03 0.19 -1.81
CA PRO A 111 31.47 0.27 -1.56
C PRO A 111 31.79 -0.51 -0.29
N LEU A 112 32.89 -1.27 -0.28
CA LEU A 112 33.44 -1.80 0.97
C LEU A 112 33.64 -0.59 1.90
N ALA A 113 32.87 -0.53 2.97
CA ALA A 113 33.09 0.44 4.03
C ALA A 113 34.50 0.18 4.58
N VAL A 114 35.41 1.13 4.36
CA VAL A 114 36.74 1.21 4.97
C VAL A 114 36.63 2.01 6.26
#